data_AF-A0A3M2SKB0-F1
#
_entry.id   AF-A0A3M2SKB0-F1
#
_cell.length_a   1.000
_cell.length_b   1.000
_cell.length_c   1.000
_cell.angle_alpha   90.00
_cell.angle_beta   90.00
_cell.angle_gamma   90.00
#
_symmetry.space_group_name_H-M   'P 1'
#
loop_
_entity.id
_entity.type
_entity.pdbx_description
1 polymer ?
#
loop_
_entity_poly.entity_id
_entity_poly.type
_entity_poly.pdbx_seq_one_letter_code
_entity_poly.pdbx_strand_id
1 'polypeptide(L)'
;MTSAAVNPTMRSHGWNIELLTVPGDVPFAGVFQPAKNVFMTFRDIINEMRLSFEFKDESSDVWNEVAFGLLDMLNVDEGEYPAPKFIQGNGLDQPVPALPELEPDAPEDRVILQYCIFKHKNCGLPPDQPPKCHFEGMSR
;
A
#
# COMPACT_ATOMS: atom_id res chain seq x y z
N MET A 1 33.04 -1.33 -13.91
CA MET A 1 31.79 -1.13 -13.15
C MET A 1 30.63 -1.24 -14.12
N THR A 2 29.88 -2.34 -14.09
CA THR A 2 28.64 -2.51 -14.86
C THR A 2 27.51 -1.79 -14.12
N SER A 3 27.35 -0.50 -14.38
CA SER A 3 26.17 0.25 -13.96
C SER A 3 25.01 -0.10 -14.88
N ALA A 4 24.41 -1.28 -14.69
CA ALA A 4 23.13 -1.58 -15.32
C ALA A 4 22.08 -0.69 -14.65
N ALA A 5 21.45 0.20 -15.43
CA ALA A 5 20.33 0.99 -14.93
C ALA A 5 19.18 0.05 -14.53
N VAL A 6 18.63 0.27 -13.34
CA VAL A 6 17.44 -0.47 -12.87
C VAL A 6 16.29 -0.17 -13.82
N ASN A 7 15.82 -1.19 -14.53
CA ASN A 7 14.67 -1.07 -15.42
C ASN A 7 13.36 -1.11 -14.61
N PRO A 8 12.21 -0.73 -15.20
CA PRO A 8 10.92 -0.73 -14.51
C PRO A 8 10.54 -2.08 -13.88
N THR A 9 10.83 -3.19 -14.56
CA THR A 9 10.54 -4.56 -14.06
C THR A 9 11.41 -4.93 -12.87
N MET A 10 12.70 -4.60 -12.91
CA MET A 10 13.61 -4.80 -11.77
C MET A 10 13.15 -3.99 -10.55
N ARG A 11 12.55 -2.82 -10.77
CA ARG A 11 11.99 -2.00 -9.70
C ARG A 11 10.78 -2.64 -9.07
N SER A 12 9.78 -3.07 -9.86
CA SER A 12 8.58 -3.73 -9.32
C SER A 12 8.92 -5.06 -8.64
N HIS A 13 9.96 -5.76 -9.11
CA HIS A 13 10.46 -6.96 -8.46
C HIS A 13 11.04 -6.71 -7.05
N GLY A 14 11.47 -5.49 -6.75
CA GLY A 14 11.97 -5.11 -5.43
C GLY A 14 10.89 -4.79 -4.41
N TRP A 15 9.61 -4.74 -4.80
CA TRP A 15 8.51 -4.42 -3.90
C TRP A 15 7.89 -5.68 -3.31
N ASN A 16 7.50 -5.60 -2.03
CA ASN A 16 6.61 -6.56 -1.38
C ASN A 16 5.31 -5.91 -0.88
N ILE A 17 5.21 -4.59 -1.01
CA ILE A 17 3.97 -3.82 -0.84
C ILE A 17 3.73 -3.07 -2.15
N GLU A 18 2.65 -3.42 -2.83
CA GLU A 18 2.26 -2.80 -4.10
C GLU A 18 1.10 -1.83 -3.88
N LEU A 19 1.17 -0.69 -4.55
CA LEU A 19 0.21 0.40 -4.42
C LEU A 19 -0.55 0.58 -5.73
N LEU A 20 -1.88 0.47 -5.65
CA LEU A 20 -2.81 0.55 -6.77
C LEU A 20 -3.77 1.72 -6.56
N THR A 21 -4.35 2.25 -7.64
CA THR A 21 -5.46 3.21 -7.58
C THR A 21 -6.81 2.54 -7.85
N VAL A 22 -6.80 1.38 -8.51
CA VAL A 22 -7.98 0.60 -8.88
C VAL A 22 -7.68 -0.89 -8.70
N PRO A 23 -8.63 -1.70 -8.18
CA PRO A 23 -8.45 -3.14 -8.08
C PRO A 23 -8.17 -3.81 -9.42
N GLY A 24 -7.14 -4.67 -9.47
CA GLY A 24 -6.76 -5.44 -10.66
C GLY A 24 -5.96 -4.66 -11.70
N ASP A 25 -5.61 -3.40 -11.44
CA ASP A 25 -4.74 -2.59 -12.31
C ASP A 25 -3.25 -2.86 -12.02
N VAL A 26 -2.36 -2.34 -12.88
CA VAL A 26 -0.91 -2.40 -12.64
C VAL A 26 -0.55 -1.47 -11.47
N PRO A 27 0.28 -1.91 -10.51
CA PRO A 27 0.75 -1.05 -9.43
C PRO A 27 1.45 0.20 -9.99
N PHE A 28 1.05 1.38 -9.53
CA PHE A 28 1.68 2.64 -9.95
C PHE A 28 2.94 2.93 -9.13
N ALA A 29 3.04 2.34 -7.94
CA ALA A 29 4.16 2.46 -7.01
C ALA A 29 4.24 1.23 -6.10
N GLY A 30 5.31 1.15 -5.31
CA GLY A 30 5.47 0.14 -4.28
C GLY A 30 6.66 0.43 -3.38
N VAL A 31 6.71 -0.28 -2.26
CA VAL A 31 7.79 -0.19 -1.29
C VAL A 31 8.26 -1.58 -0.88
N PHE A 32 9.46 -1.64 -0.30
CA PHE A 32 9.99 -2.83 0.35
C PHE A 32 9.96 -2.63 1.86
N GLN A 33 9.26 -3.51 2.56
CA GLN A 33 9.29 -3.60 4.02
C GLN A 33 10.04 -4.88 4.43
N PRO A 34 11.18 -4.77 5.14
CA PRO A 34 11.92 -5.95 5.56
C PRO A 34 11.16 -6.75 6.63
N ALA A 35 11.40 -8.06 6.66
CA ALA A 35 10.82 -8.98 7.65
C ALA A 35 11.25 -8.68 9.09
N LYS A 36 12.42 -8.04 9.25
CA LYS A 36 13.03 -7.67 10.53
C LYS A 36 13.29 -6.17 10.56
N ASN A 37 13.26 -5.58 11.75
CA ASN A 37 13.48 -4.15 11.98
C ASN A 37 12.46 -3.29 11.21
N VAL A 38 11.19 -3.58 11.39
CA VAL A 38 10.06 -2.83 10.83
C VAL A 38 10.05 -1.42 11.42
N PHE A 39 10.26 -0.41 10.58
CA PHE A 39 10.24 1.00 11.01
C PHE A 39 9.32 1.87 10.16
N MET A 40 8.99 1.46 8.94
CA MET A 40 8.14 2.24 8.04
C MET A 40 6.67 2.14 8.45
N THR A 41 6.02 3.28 8.55
CA THR A 41 4.57 3.41 8.77
C THR A 41 3.83 3.74 7.48
N PHE A 42 2.50 3.57 7.45
CA PHE A 42 1.70 4.02 6.32
C PHE A 42 1.77 5.55 6.13
N ARG A 43 1.97 6.30 7.21
CA ARG A 43 2.23 7.74 7.19
C ARG A 43 3.50 8.07 6.42
N ASP A 44 4.56 7.29 6.60
CA ASP A 44 5.83 7.50 5.89
C ASP A 44 5.64 7.31 4.37
N ILE A 45 4.85 6.30 3.96
CA ILE A 45 4.50 6.12 2.53
C ILE A 45 3.78 7.36 1.99
N ILE A 46 2.80 7.91 2.72
CA ILE A 46 2.11 9.15 2.33
C ILE A 46 3.08 10.32 2.22
N ASN A 47 3.96 10.49 3.20
CA ASN A 47 4.93 11.58 3.21
C ASN A 47 5.87 11.50 2.00
N GLU A 48 6.31 10.29 1.62
CA GLU A 48 7.13 10.08 0.42
C GLU A 48 6.35 10.39 -0.87
N MET A 49 5.10 9.93 -0.97
CA MET A 49 4.24 10.26 -2.11
C MET A 49 4.03 11.77 -2.25
N ARG A 50 3.90 12.50 -1.14
CA ARG A 50 3.78 13.96 -1.14
C ARG A 50 4.98 14.68 -1.74
N LEU A 51 6.16 14.07 -1.72
CA LEU A 51 7.35 14.62 -2.39
C LEU A 51 7.32 14.40 -3.91
N SER A 52 6.59 13.39 -4.37
CA SER A 52 6.56 12.94 -5.77
C SER A 52 5.32 13.40 -6.55
N PHE A 53 4.25 13.80 -5.86
CA PHE A 53 2.96 14.14 -6.47
C PHE A 53 2.41 15.47 -5.95
N GLU A 54 1.81 16.24 -6.86
CA GLU A 54 1.12 17.50 -6.55
C GLU A 54 -0.36 17.41 -6.91
N PHE A 55 -1.23 17.81 -5.97
CA PHE A 55 -2.65 18.02 -6.25
C PHE A 55 -2.86 19.49 -6.64
N LYS A 56 -2.98 19.76 -7.95
CA LYS A 56 -2.97 21.12 -8.50
C LYS A 56 -4.13 22.02 -8.07
N ASP A 57 -5.22 21.44 -7.55
CA ASP A 57 -6.47 22.16 -7.28
C ASP A 57 -7.05 21.90 -5.87
N GLU A 58 -6.30 21.28 -4.96
CA GLU A 58 -6.82 20.91 -3.65
C GLU A 58 -6.03 21.55 -2.49
N SER A 59 -6.76 21.94 -1.43
CA SER A 59 -6.20 22.53 -0.20
C SER A 59 -5.15 21.63 0.46
N SER A 60 -4.30 22.19 1.33
CA SER A 60 -3.17 21.50 1.99
C SER A 60 -3.48 20.20 2.74
N ASP A 61 -4.75 19.86 2.95
CA ASP A 61 -5.22 18.73 3.76
C ASP A 61 -5.57 17.44 2.99
N VAL A 62 -5.44 17.38 1.65
CA VAL A 62 -5.76 16.14 0.89
C VAL A 62 -5.00 14.92 1.40
N TRP A 63 -3.73 15.10 1.72
CA TRP A 63 -2.86 14.03 2.19
C TRP A 63 -3.32 13.46 3.54
N ASN A 64 -4.09 14.22 4.33
CA ASN A 64 -4.70 13.74 5.57
C ASN A 64 -5.98 12.93 5.32
N GLU A 65 -6.58 13.07 4.14
CA GLU A 65 -7.75 12.30 3.69
C GLU A 65 -7.36 11.03 2.92
N VAL A 66 -6.07 10.74 2.74
CA VAL A 66 -5.63 9.50 2.07
C VAL A 66 -5.83 8.30 2.98
N ALA A 67 -6.39 7.24 2.41
CA ALA A 67 -6.57 5.95 3.04
C ALA A 67 -6.00 4.81 2.19
N PHE A 68 -5.74 3.68 2.84
CA PHE A 68 -5.30 2.44 2.22
C PHE A 68 -6.36 1.37 2.48
N GLY A 69 -6.73 0.64 1.43
CA GLY A 69 -7.57 -0.55 1.52
C GLY A 69 -6.82 -1.76 0.99
N LEU A 70 -6.68 -2.81 1.80
CA LEU A 70 -6.08 -4.06 1.35
C LEU A 70 -6.99 -4.69 0.29
N LEU A 71 -6.41 -4.95 -0.88
CA LEU A 71 -7.09 -5.58 -2.00
C LEU A 71 -6.79 -7.08 -2.05
N ASP A 72 -5.51 -7.43 -1.93
CA ASP A 72 -5.07 -8.81 -2.10
C ASP A 72 -3.81 -9.12 -1.28
N MET A 73 -3.63 -10.41 -1.01
CA MET A 73 -2.49 -11.02 -0.35
C MET A 73 -1.99 -12.15 -1.23
N LEU A 74 -0.94 -11.89 -2.01
CA LEU A 74 -0.39 -12.85 -2.96
C LEU A 74 0.66 -13.72 -2.29
N ASN A 75 0.53 -15.03 -2.46
CA ASN A 75 1.46 -16.05 -1.95
C ASN A 75 1.68 -16.01 -0.43
N VAL A 76 0.73 -15.49 0.35
CA VAL A 76 0.81 -15.44 1.81
C VAL A 76 -0.55 -15.69 2.43
N ASP A 77 -0.54 -16.43 3.54
CA ASP A 77 -1.72 -16.72 4.32
C ASP A 77 -2.02 -15.60 5.33
N GLU A 78 -3.26 -15.12 5.32
CA GLU A 78 -3.72 -14.07 6.24
C GLU A 78 -3.70 -14.52 7.71
N GLY A 79 -3.93 -15.80 7.99
CA GLY A 79 -3.89 -16.36 9.34
C GLY A 79 -2.50 -16.36 9.95
N GLU A 80 -1.47 -16.52 9.11
CA GLU A 80 -0.06 -16.45 9.53
C GLU A 80 0.47 -15.01 9.56
N TYR A 81 0.09 -14.20 8.58
CA TYR A 81 0.57 -12.82 8.42
C TYR A 81 -0.62 -11.85 8.30
N PRO A 82 -1.24 -11.46 9.43
CA PRO A 82 -2.38 -10.57 9.41
C PRO A 82 -1.97 -9.19 8.88
N ALA A 83 -2.69 -8.71 7.87
CA ALA A 83 -2.51 -7.38 7.30
C ALA A 83 -3.72 -6.49 7.62
N PRO A 84 -3.52 -5.22 8.01
CA PRO A 84 -4.62 -4.28 8.23
C PRO A 84 -5.44 -4.14 6.94
N LYS A 85 -6.74 -4.37 7.04
CA LYS A 85 -7.65 -4.31 5.89
C LYS A 85 -7.92 -2.89 5.43
N PHE A 86 -8.01 -1.95 6.37
CA PHE A 86 -8.29 -0.56 6.08
C PHE A 86 -7.50 0.35 7.02
N ILE A 87 -6.86 1.39 6.46
CA ILE A 87 -5.96 2.29 7.17
C ILE A 87 -6.31 3.73 6.81
N GLN A 88 -6.57 4.56 7.81
CA GLN A 88 -6.87 5.99 7.66
C GLN A 88 -6.57 6.75 8.96
N GLY A 89 -6.44 8.08 8.88
CA GLY A 89 -6.33 8.94 10.06
C GLY A 89 -5.18 8.52 10.99
N ASN A 90 -5.48 8.25 12.26
CA ASN A 90 -4.48 7.81 13.25
C ASN A 90 -3.95 6.39 12.96
N GLY A 91 -4.69 5.58 12.19
CA GLY A 91 -4.21 4.26 11.77
C GLY A 91 -2.99 4.34 10.85
N LEU A 92 -2.72 5.50 10.24
CA LEU A 92 -1.54 5.69 9.38
C LEU A 92 -0.22 5.57 10.14
N ASP A 93 -0.22 5.80 11.45
CA ASP A 93 0.99 5.74 12.26
C ASP A 93 1.34 4.30 12.67
N GLN A 94 0.52 3.32 12.29
CA GLN A 94 0.84 1.91 12.46
C GLN A 94 1.91 1.45 11.45
N PRO A 95 2.75 0.47 11.82
CA PRO A 95 3.77 -0.04 10.92
C PRO A 95 3.13 -0.75 9.72
N VAL A 96 3.78 -0.65 8.56
CA VAL A 96 3.47 -1.47 7.39
C VAL A 96 3.82 -2.93 7.73
N PRO A 97 2.96 -3.91 7.42
CA PRO A 97 3.19 -5.30 7.80
C PRO A 97 4.53 -5.84 7.31
N ALA A 98 5.27 -6.49 8.20
CA ALA A 98 6.41 -7.31 7.79
C ALA A 98 5.88 -8.61 7.16
N LEU A 99 6.37 -8.87 5.95
CA LEU A 99 6.16 -10.13 5.26
C LEU A 99 7.30 -11.11 5.60
N PRO A 100 7.08 -12.42 5.46
CA PRO A 100 8.11 -13.41 5.73
C PRO A 100 9.38 -13.19 4.90
N GLU A 101 10.52 -13.54 5.50
CA GLU A 101 11.81 -13.63 4.82
C GLU A 101 11.86 -14.97 4.06
N LEU A 102 11.13 -15.04 2.95
CA LEU A 102 11.15 -16.17 2.03
C LEU A 102 11.89 -15.75 0.77
N GLU A 103 12.97 -16.48 0.44
CA GLU A 103 13.56 -16.38 -0.89
C GLU A 103 12.59 -17.05 -1.88
N PRO A 104 12.06 -16.31 -2.86
CA PRO A 104 11.14 -16.86 -3.82
C PRO A 104 11.90 -17.75 -4.81
N ASP A 105 11.35 -18.93 -5.13
CA ASP A 105 11.92 -19.84 -6.14
C ASP A 105 11.82 -19.24 -7.56
N ALA A 106 10.72 -18.52 -7.82
CA ALA A 106 10.52 -17.73 -9.04
C ALA A 106 9.90 -16.33 -8.74
N PRO A 107 10.04 -15.32 -9.63
CA PRO A 107 9.50 -13.98 -9.38
C PRO A 107 8.00 -13.91 -9.07
N GLU A 108 7.21 -14.85 -9.58
CA GLU A 108 5.78 -15.03 -9.34
C GLU A 108 5.43 -15.56 -7.95
N ASP A 109 6.37 -16.21 -7.25
CA ASP A 109 6.16 -16.79 -5.92
C ASP A 109 6.39 -15.76 -4.79
N ARG A 110 6.73 -14.52 -5.16
CA ARG A 110 6.97 -13.44 -4.20
C ARG A 110 5.71 -13.18 -3.37
N VAL A 111 5.94 -13.01 -2.08
CA VAL A 111 4.91 -12.57 -1.15
C VAL A 111 4.66 -11.07 -1.34
N ILE A 112 3.41 -10.71 -1.62
CA ILE A 112 3.03 -9.33 -1.92
C ILE A 112 1.73 -8.97 -1.20
N LEU A 113 1.69 -7.80 -0.57
CA LEU A 113 0.44 -7.15 -0.17
C LEU A 113 0.06 -6.07 -1.20
N GLN A 114 -1.16 -6.13 -1.69
CA GLN A 114 -1.69 -5.12 -2.60
C GLN A 114 -2.64 -4.18 -1.86
N TYR A 115 -2.29 -2.90 -1.83
CA TYR A 115 -3.11 -1.85 -1.24
C TYR A 115 -3.63 -0.89 -2.31
N CYS A 116 -4.95 -0.63 -2.28
CA CYS A 116 -5.54 0.49 -2.99
C CYS A 116 -5.33 1.77 -2.18
N ILE A 117 -4.79 2.80 -2.83
CA ILE A 117 -4.66 4.15 -2.27
C ILE A 117 -5.73 5.03 -2.87
N PHE A 118 -6.47 5.72 -2.00
CA PHE A 118 -7.57 6.57 -2.42
C PHE A 118 -7.81 7.68 -1.42
N LYS A 119 -8.47 8.74 -1.89
CA LYS A 119 -8.98 9.81 -1.04
C LYS A 119 -10.25 9.32 -0.35
N HIS A 120 -10.24 9.24 0.97
CA HIS A 120 -11.36 8.82 1.80
C HIS A 120 -11.92 9.99 2.62
N LYS A 121 -13.09 10.47 2.19
CA LYS A 121 -13.91 11.37 3.02
C LYS A 121 -14.65 10.53 4.06
N ASN A 122 -14.97 11.12 5.21
CA ASN A 122 -15.74 10.45 6.24
C ASN A 122 -17.08 9.94 5.68
N CYS A 123 -17.17 8.62 5.45
CA CYS A 123 -18.34 7.95 4.89
C CYS A 123 -19.32 7.45 5.97
N GLY A 124 -19.01 7.68 7.26
CA GLY A 124 -19.81 7.21 8.39
C GLY A 124 -19.79 5.68 8.61
N LEU A 125 -19.00 4.93 7.83
CA LEU A 125 -18.84 3.50 8.00
C LEU A 125 -17.80 3.19 9.10
N PRO A 126 -18.05 2.16 9.93
CA PRO A 126 -17.05 1.62 10.84
C PRO A 126 -15.78 1.14 10.09
N PRO A 127 -14.56 1.30 10.65
CA PRO A 127 -13.30 0.93 9.97
C PRO A 127 -13.13 -0.58 9.72
N ASP A 128 -13.89 -1.42 10.41
CA ASP A 128 -13.89 -2.88 10.27
C ASP A 128 -14.74 -3.37 9.09
N GLN A 129 -15.44 -2.46 8.40
CA GLN A 129 -16.12 -2.80 7.16
C GLN A 129 -15.11 -3.17 6.07
N PRO A 130 -15.47 -4.08 5.15
CA PRO A 130 -14.61 -4.40 4.01
C PRO A 130 -14.21 -3.12 3.25
N PRO A 131 -12.97 -3.01 2.76
CA PRO A 131 -12.51 -1.84 1.99
C PRO A 131 -13.42 -1.49 0.82
N LYS A 132 -14.06 -2.50 0.22
CA LYS A 132 -15.07 -2.33 -0.83
C LYS A 132 -16.24 -1.44 -0.43
N CYS A 133 -16.72 -1.55 0.81
CA CYS A 133 -17.79 -0.70 1.33
C CYS A 133 -17.34 0.76 1.45
N HIS A 134 -16.09 0.99 1.84
CA HIS A 134 -15.49 2.32 1.87
C HIS A 134 -15.33 2.90 0.45
N PHE A 135 -14.96 2.09 -0.55
CA PHE A 135 -14.89 2.53 -1.95
C PHE A 135 -16.25 3.00 -2.49
N GLU A 136 -17.29 2.20 -2.27
CA GLU A 136 -18.64 2.48 -2.78
C GLU A 136 -19.32 3.63 -2.03
N GLY A 137 -19.06 3.77 -0.73
CA GLY A 137 -19.64 4.82 0.13
C GLY A 137 -19.24 6.25 -0.25
N MET A 138 -18.20 6.44 -1.05
CA MET A 138 -17.72 7.75 -1.49
C MET A 138 -18.26 8.20 -2.85
N SER A 139 -18.92 7.32 -3.60
CA SER A 139 -19.47 7.63 -4.94
C SER A 139 -20.84 8.32 -4.89
N ARG A 140 -21.12 9.10 -3.84
CA ARG A 140 -22.37 9.87 -3.66
C ARG A 140 -22.11 11.36 -3.57
#